data_AF-A0A662BZ73-F1
#
_entry.id   AF-A0A662BZ73-F1
#
_cell.length_a   1.000
_cell.length_b   1.000
_cell.length_c   1.000
_cell.angle_alpha   90.00
_cell.angle_beta   90.00
_cell.angle_gamma   90.00
#
_symmetry.space_group_name_H-M   'P 1'
#
loop_
_entity.id
_entity.type
_entity.pdbx_description
1 polymer ?
#
loop_
_entity_poly.entity_id
_entity_poly.type
_entity_poly.pdbx_seq_one_letter_code
_entity_poly.pdbx_strand_id
1 'polypeptide(L)'
;DLAASTGVHDGDAVLKQILVGANAVQVASSVYKNGPEHIQKMLSDVQAWMDKKGFTSLDEFRGKMSQAESSNPAAFERVQFMKYFRGYNHR
;
A
#
# COMPACT_ATOMS: atom_id res chain seq x y z
N ASP A 1 -1.06 -7.41 14.03
CA ASP A 1 -0.38 -6.24 13.48
C ASP A 1 0.31 -6.65 12.20
N LEU A 2 0.05 -5.97 11.09
CA LEU A 2 0.56 -6.34 9.76
C LEU A 2 1.37 -5.16 9.21
N ALA A 3 2.67 -5.37 9.00
CA ALA A 3 3.58 -4.38 8.44
C ALA A 3 4.14 -4.91 7.11
N ALA A 4 3.92 -4.17 6.01
CA ALA A 4 4.49 -4.49 4.71
C ALA A 4 5.78 -3.69 4.48
N SER A 5 6.86 -4.40 4.17
CA SER A 5 8.21 -3.83 4.03
C SER A 5 8.88 -4.20 2.70
N THR A 6 8.17 -4.14 1.57
CA THR A 6 8.84 -4.16 0.25
C THR A 6 8.11 -3.26 -0.75
N GLY A 7 8.88 -2.46 -1.51
CA GLY A 7 8.38 -1.82 -2.73
C GLY A 7 7.44 -0.62 -2.60
N VAL A 8 7.35 0.03 -1.43
CA VAL A 8 6.55 1.26 -1.28
C VAL A 8 7.34 2.42 -1.87
N HIS A 9 7.02 2.76 -3.12
CA HIS A 9 7.72 3.78 -3.91
C HIS A 9 6.89 5.06 -4.11
N ASP A 10 5.59 5.01 -3.83
CA ASP A 10 4.63 6.10 -4.02
C ASP A 10 3.48 6.04 -2.99
N GLY A 11 2.64 7.08 -2.96
CA GLY A 11 1.49 7.15 -2.06
C GLY A 11 0.41 6.13 -2.35
N ASP A 12 0.28 5.67 -3.60
CA ASP A 12 -0.65 4.60 -3.98
C ASP A 12 -0.30 3.27 -3.30
N ALA A 13 0.99 2.95 -3.21
CA ALA A 13 1.47 1.78 -2.49
C ALA A 13 1.17 1.90 -0.98
N VAL A 14 1.39 3.08 -0.38
CA VAL A 14 1.01 3.35 1.03
C VAL A 14 -0.48 3.12 1.25
N LEU A 15 -1.31 3.72 0.39
CA LEU A 15 -2.76 3.64 0.45
C LEU A 15 -3.26 2.19 0.34
N LYS A 16 -2.72 1.40 -0.60
CA LYS A 16 -3.08 -0.02 -0.76
C LYS A 16 -2.79 -0.83 0.51
N GLN A 17 -1.66 -0.59 1.16
CA GLN A 17 -1.31 -1.28 2.40
C GLN A 17 -2.32 -0.97 3.51
N ILE A 18 -2.73 0.29 3.65
CA ILE A 18 -3.77 0.68 4.63
C ILE A 18 -5.12 0.02 4.28
N LEU A 19 -5.51 0.02 3.00
CA LEU A 19 -6.76 -0.59 2.52
C LEU A 19 -6.84 -2.09 2.80
N VAL A 20 -5.72 -2.81 2.78
CA VAL A 20 -5.67 -4.25 3.15
C VAL A 20 -5.53 -4.48 4.66
N GLY A 21 -5.39 -3.42 5.46
CA GLY A 21 -5.45 -3.49 6.91
C GLY A 21 -4.15 -3.15 7.64
N ALA A 22 -3.12 -2.65 6.96
CA ALA A 22 -1.89 -2.24 7.62
C ALA A 22 -2.14 -1.05 8.57
N ASN A 23 -1.58 -1.14 9.77
CA ASN A 23 -1.59 -0.05 10.74
C ASN A 23 -0.42 0.92 10.52
N ALA A 24 0.67 0.44 9.92
CA ALA A 24 1.86 1.21 9.62
C ALA A 24 2.49 0.70 8.31
N VAL A 25 3.12 1.62 7.57
CA VAL A 25 3.80 1.34 6.30
C VAL A 25 5.24 1.84 6.39
N GLN A 26 6.21 0.96 6.13
CA GLN A 26 7.62 1.30 6.18
C GLN A 26 8.14 1.71 4.80
N VAL A 27 8.79 2.87 4.72
CA VAL A 27 9.39 3.40 3.49
C VAL A 27 10.88 3.69 3.74
N ALA A 28 11.76 3.06 2.98
CA ALA A 28 13.21 3.20 3.15
C ALA A 28 13.93 3.55 1.84
N SER A 29 13.99 2.60 0.89
CA SER A 29 14.72 2.78 -0.37
C SER A 29 14.21 3.94 -1.22
N SER A 30 12.92 4.27 -1.15
CA SER A 30 12.34 5.42 -1.84
C SER A 30 12.79 6.75 -1.24
N VAL A 31 12.91 6.82 0.09
CA VAL A 31 13.41 8.02 0.79
C VAL A 31 14.90 8.21 0.53
N TYR A 32 15.67 7.13 0.53
CA TYR A 32 17.09 7.17 0.21
C TYR A 32 17.38 7.72 -1.20
N LYS A 33 16.54 7.38 -2.18
CA LYS A 33 16.71 7.81 -3.58
C LYS A 33 16.18 9.22 -3.87
N ASN A 34 15.04 9.58 -3.28
CA ASN A 34 14.28 10.78 -3.65
C ASN A 34 14.29 11.87 -2.57
N GLY A 35 15.01 11.65 -1.46
CA GLY A 35 15.03 12.54 -0.31
C GLY A 35 13.82 12.40 0.63
N PRO A 36 13.90 12.97 1.84
CA PRO A 36 12.83 12.95 2.83
C PRO A 36 11.54 13.68 2.39
N GLU A 37 11.64 14.65 1.49
CA GLU A 37 10.50 15.38 0.88
C GLU A 37 9.53 14.45 0.16
N HIS A 38 10.02 13.30 -0.32
CA HIS A 38 9.19 12.29 -0.98
C HIS A 38 8.11 11.73 -0.04
N ILE A 39 8.33 11.76 1.28
CA ILE A 39 7.32 11.39 2.27
C ILE A 39 6.13 12.35 2.21
N GLN A 40 6.37 13.65 2.09
CA GLN A 40 5.29 14.63 1.99
C GLN A 40 4.44 14.40 0.75
N LYS A 41 5.09 14.09 -0.38
CA LYS A 41 4.38 13.71 -1.61
C LYS A 41 3.47 12.49 -1.39
N MET A 42 4.00 11.43 -0.77
CA MET A 42 3.20 10.23 -0.47
C MET A 42 1.99 10.55 0.42
N LEU A 43 2.17 11.40 1.44
CA LEU A 43 1.09 11.83 2.32
C LEU A 43 0.04 12.65 1.56
N SER A 44 0.46 13.57 0.69
CA SER A 44 -0.46 14.35 -0.15
C SER A 44 -1.26 13.46 -1.11
N ASP A 45 -0.63 12.46 -1.71
CA ASP A 45 -1.30 11.49 -2.59
C ASP A 45 -2.39 10.72 -1.82
N VAL A 46 -2.11 10.28 -0.58
CA VAL A 46 -3.08 9.61 0.31
C VAL A 46 -4.22 10.56 0.68
N GLN A 47 -3.91 11.79 1.10
CA GLN A 47 -4.90 12.78 1.48
C GLN A 47 -5.84 13.13 0.31
N ALA A 48 -5.29 13.37 -0.88
CA ALA A 48 -6.09 13.66 -2.07
C ALA A 48 -7.02 12.49 -2.43
N TRP A 49 -6.58 11.25 -2.23
CA TRP A 49 -7.45 10.09 -2.41
C TRP A 49 -8.56 10.03 -1.36
N MET A 50 -8.25 10.33 -0.08
CA MET A 50 -9.24 10.40 0.99
C MET A 50 -10.30 11.44 0.69
N ASP A 51 -9.89 12.65 0.31
CA ASP A 51 -10.78 13.76 -0.04
C ASP A 51 -11.70 13.37 -1.22
N LYS A 52 -11.12 12.74 -2.26
CA LYS A 52 -11.88 12.23 -3.42
C LYS A 52 -12.91 11.16 -3.05
N LYS A 53 -12.65 10.38 -1.99
CA LYS A 53 -13.55 9.32 -1.51
C LYS A 53 -14.47 9.76 -0.38
N GLY A 54 -14.29 10.97 0.14
CA GLY A 54 -15.05 11.50 1.27
C GLY A 54 -14.69 10.85 2.61
N PHE A 55 -13.48 10.32 2.75
CA PHE A 55 -12.99 9.79 4.02
C PHE A 55 -12.32 10.87 4.85
N THR A 56 -12.59 10.91 6.15
CA THR A 56 -11.98 11.89 7.06
C THR A 56 -10.87 11.31 7.94
N SER A 57 -10.79 9.98 8.02
CA SER A 57 -9.79 9.26 8.80
C SER A 57 -9.34 7.97 8.11
N LEU A 58 -8.14 7.49 8.47
CA LEU A 58 -7.64 6.20 7.97
C LEU A 58 -8.48 5.02 8.46
N ASP A 59 -9.06 5.12 9.66
CA ASP A 59 -9.88 4.05 10.27
C ASP A 59 -11.17 3.79 9.50
N GLU A 60 -11.71 4.80 8.81
CA GLU A 60 -12.90 4.64 7.98
C GLU A 60 -12.69 3.71 6.79
N PHE A 61 -11.46 3.47 6.35
CA PHE A 61 -11.19 2.63 5.18
C PHE A 61 -10.12 1.57 5.38
N ARG A 62 -9.42 1.56 6.52
CA ARG A 62 -8.46 0.53 6.85
C ARG A 62 -9.10 -0.85 6.79
N GLY A 63 -8.47 -1.76 6.05
CA GLY A 63 -8.97 -3.12 5.89
C GLY A 63 -10.25 -3.26 5.06
N LYS A 64 -10.84 -2.19 4.50
CA LYS A 64 -12.05 -2.31 3.66
C LYS A 64 -11.82 -3.17 2.41
N MET A 65 -10.62 -3.13 1.82
CA MET A 65 -10.27 -4.00 0.70
C MET A 65 -10.13 -5.45 1.16
N SER A 66 -9.50 -5.69 2.31
CA SER A 66 -9.39 -7.04 2.88
C SER A 66 -10.76 -7.62 3.26
N GLN A 67 -11.67 -6.81 3.81
CA GLN A 67 -13.05 -7.22 4.09
C GLN A 67 -13.85 -7.56 2.83
N ALA A 68 -13.73 -6.76 1.76
CA ALA A 68 -14.36 -7.06 0.47
C ALA A 68 -13.81 -8.35 -0.16
N GLU A 69 -12.49 -8.56 -0.06
CA GLU A 69 -11.78 -9.73 -0.59
C GLU A 69 -11.82 -10.95 0.37
N SER A 70 -12.29 -10.81 1.61
CA SER A 70 -12.35 -11.88 2.63
C SER A 70 -13.26 -13.04 2.24
N SER A 71 -14.00 -12.94 1.14
CA SER A 71 -14.63 -14.10 0.50
C SER A 71 -13.61 -15.07 -0.13
N ASN A 72 -12.36 -14.63 -0.43
CA ASN A 72 -11.23 -15.47 -0.83
C ASN A 72 -9.84 -14.78 -0.67
N PRO A 73 -9.40 -14.48 0.58
CA PRO A 73 -8.19 -13.68 0.84
C PRO A 73 -6.89 -14.37 0.38
N ALA A 74 -6.87 -15.70 0.38
CA ALA A 74 -5.72 -16.49 -0.07
C ALA A 74 -5.43 -16.37 -1.57
N ALA A 75 -6.43 -16.02 -2.40
CA ALA A 75 -6.24 -15.83 -3.83
C ALA A 75 -5.58 -14.48 -4.14
N PHE A 76 -5.95 -13.42 -3.41
CA PHE A 76 -5.39 -12.09 -3.61
C PHE A 76 -3.91 -12.03 -3.23
N GLU A 77 -3.53 -12.56 -2.06
CA GLU A 77 -2.12 -12.62 -1.65
C GLU A 77 -1.28 -13.44 -2.64
N ARG A 78 -1.83 -14.55 -3.15
CA ARG A 78 -1.17 -15.36 -4.19
C ARG A 78 -1.02 -14.61 -5.52
N VAL A 79 -2.02 -13.83 -5.94
CA VAL A 79 -1.93 -13.03 -7.18
C VAL A 79 -0.91 -11.89 -7.01
N GLN A 80 -0.87 -11.22 -5.86
CA GLN A 80 0.13 -10.18 -5.60
C GLN A 80 1.53 -10.80 -5.55
N PHE A 81 1.72 -11.89 -4.82
CA PHE A 81 2.96 -12.65 -4.80
C PHE A 81 3.39 -13.07 -6.22
N MET A 82 2.50 -13.69 -7.00
CA MET A 82 2.80 -14.10 -8.38
C MET A 82 3.10 -12.92 -9.31
N LYS A 83 2.45 -11.77 -9.15
CA LYS A 83 2.74 -10.56 -9.95
C LYS A 83 4.11 -9.98 -9.62
N TYR A 84 4.47 -9.89 -8.33
CA TYR A 84 5.75 -9.36 -7.89
C TYR A 84 6.93 -10.27 -8.25
N PHE A 85 6.74 -11.60 -8.25
CA PHE A 85 7.79 -12.57 -8.55
C PHE A 85 7.83 -13.08 -10.01
N ARG A 86 6.91 -12.64 -10.88
CA ARG A 86 6.92 -13.02 -12.32
C ARG A 86 8.01 -12.36 -13.17
N GLY A 87 8.98 -11.68 -12.54
CA GLY A 87 10.13 -11.05 -13.20
C GLY A 87 11.45 -11.80 -13.13
N TYR A 88 11.49 -13.06 -12.64
CA TYR A 88 12.71 -13.87 -12.68
C TYR A 88 12.51 -15.10 -13.58
N ASN A 89 12.68 -14.89 -14.88
CA ASN A 89 13.17 -15.94 -15.76
C ASN A 89 13.95 -15.33 -16.92
N HIS A 90 15.23 -15.73 -16.96
CA HIS A 90 16.13 -15.79 -18.11
C HIS A 90 16.81 -14.48 -18.54
N ARG A 91 18.00 -14.22 -17.98
CA ARG A 91 19.28 -14.63 -18.59
C ARG A 91 20.35 -14.83 -17.52
#